data_AF-A0A3B8UIJ9-F1
#
_entry.id   AF-A0A3B8UIJ9-F1
#
_cell.length_a   1.000
_cell.length_b   1.000
_cell.length_c   1.000
_cell.angle_alpha   90.00
_cell.angle_beta   90.00
_cell.angle_gamma   90.00
#
_symmetry.space_group_name_H-M   'P 1'
#
loop_
_entity.id
_entity.type
_entity.pdbx_description
1 polymer ?
#
loop_
_entity_poly.entity_id
_entity_poly.type
_entity_poly.pdbx_seq_one_letter_code
_entity_poly.pdbx_strand_id
1 'polypeptide(L)'
;MIIGILAVQGAFIEHAHMIESLGHTAKQLRQRDDLEGIDGLILPGGESTVQGQLLNKLDMMEDIRCMINNGLPTLATCAGLILLARHIADDDTVHIGTLPVTVKRNAYGRQLSSFVTNADIKHIGNYPMTFIRAPYIDSVSDGVEVLATVDDRIVAARYKNQIGLAFHPELTNDTRIHEYFLSMMQNAQNLSLKIVS
;
A
#
# COMPACT_ATOMS: atom_id res chain seq x y z
N MET A 1 -9.57 -15.47 -0.87
CA MET A 1 -8.80 -14.76 0.16
C MET A 1 -9.67 -13.67 0.75
N ILE A 2 -9.51 -13.38 2.03
CA ILE A 2 -10.12 -12.26 2.74
C ILE A 2 -9.08 -11.15 2.82
N ILE A 3 -9.32 -10.05 2.12
CA ILE A 3 -8.42 -8.90 2.10
C ILE A 3 -8.98 -7.83 3.03
N GLY A 4 -8.24 -7.55 4.10
CA GLY A 4 -8.54 -6.44 4.99
C GLY A 4 -8.23 -5.11 4.31
N ILE A 5 -9.15 -4.15 4.38
CA ILE A 5 -8.97 -2.80 3.86
C ILE A 5 -9.18 -1.82 5.00
N LEU A 6 -8.15 -1.04 5.34
CA LEU A 6 -8.25 -0.06 6.42
C LEU A 6 -9.34 0.98 6.10
N ALA A 7 -10.40 1.00 6.91
CA ALA A 7 -11.64 1.75 6.65
C ALA A 7 -11.94 2.80 7.75
N VAL A 8 -10.88 3.34 8.36
CA VAL A 8 -11.00 4.42 9.37
C VAL A 8 -11.13 5.80 8.72
N GLN A 9 -10.55 5.98 7.53
CA GLN A 9 -10.63 7.19 6.70
C GLN A 9 -10.07 6.88 5.30
N GLY A 10 -10.58 7.52 4.25
CA GLY A 10 -9.97 7.49 2.91
C GLY A 10 -10.73 6.68 1.87
N ALA A 11 -10.07 6.36 0.75
CA ALA A 11 -10.64 5.73 -0.44
C ALA A 11 -10.68 4.19 -0.34
N PHE A 12 -11.34 3.65 0.69
CA PHE A 12 -11.40 2.20 0.93
C PHE A 12 -12.48 1.49 0.09
N ILE A 13 -13.50 2.21 -0.39
CA ILE A 13 -14.63 1.62 -1.13
C ILE A 13 -14.16 1.15 -2.51
N GLU A 14 -13.38 1.98 -3.19
CA GLU A 14 -12.84 1.69 -4.52
C GLU A 14 -11.90 0.48 -4.47
N HIS A 15 -11.06 0.37 -3.44
CA HIS A 15 -10.27 -0.82 -3.19
C HIS A 15 -11.14 -2.07 -2.92
N ALA A 16 -12.23 -1.94 -2.18
CA ALA A 16 -13.14 -3.05 -1.92
C ALA A 16 -13.75 -3.58 -3.22
N HIS A 17 -14.25 -2.69 -4.08
CA HIS A 17 -14.79 -3.06 -5.39
C HIS A 17 -13.76 -3.77 -6.28
N MET A 18 -12.49 -3.35 -6.25
CA MET A 18 -11.42 -4.03 -7.01
C MET A 18 -11.16 -5.46 -6.51
N ILE A 19 -11.17 -5.67 -5.20
CA ILE A 19 -10.98 -7.00 -4.62
C ILE A 19 -12.18 -7.91 -4.93
N GLU A 20 -13.38 -7.37 -4.83
CA GLU A 20 -14.63 -8.11 -5.11
C GLU A 20 -14.78 -8.45 -6.59
N SER A 21 -14.42 -7.55 -7.50
CA SER A 21 -14.45 -7.80 -8.94
C SER A 21 -13.47 -8.90 -9.38
N LEU A 22 -12.40 -9.10 -8.61
CA LEU A 22 -11.42 -10.17 -8.78
C LEU A 22 -11.82 -11.48 -8.07
N GLY A 23 -13.04 -11.58 -7.53
CA GLY A 23 -13.57 -12.81 -6.93
C GLY A 23 -13.06 -13.10 -5.51
N HIS A 24 -12.65 -12.07 -4.78
CA HIS A 24 -12.20 -12.18 -3.39
C HIS A 24 -13.07 -11.38 -2.43
N THR A 25 -12.90 -11.60 -1.13
CA THR A 25 -13.71 -10.94 -0.10
C THR A 25 -12.97 -9.71 0.42
N ALA A 26 -13.58 -8.54 0.33
CA ALA A 26 -13.09 -7.33 0.99
C ALA A 26 -13.68 -7.21 2.40
N LYS A 27 -12.82 -7.15 3.43
CA LYS A 27 -13.21 -6.92 4.82
C LYS A 27 -12.80 -5.50 5.22
N GLN A 28 -13.74 -4.65 5.56
CA GLN A 28 -13.44 -3.31 6.08
C GLN A 28 -12.91 -3.41 7.51
N LEU A 29 -11.76 -2.78 7.77
CA LEU A 29 -11.13 -2.76 9.09
C LEU A 29 -11.40 -1.40 9.75
N ARG A 30 -12.36 -1.38 10.69
CA ARG A 30 -12.83 -0.17 11.38
C ARG A 30 -12.46 -0.17 12.87
N GLN A 31 -12.23 -1.35 13.43
CA GLN A 31 -11.82 -1.55 14.82
C GLN A 31 -10.86 -2.74 14.93
N ARG A 32 -10.23 -2.89 16.10
CA ARG A 32 -9.20 -3.91 16.36
C ARG A 32 -9.64 -5.34 16.02
N ASP A 33 -10.83 -5.74 16.43
CA ASP A 33 -11.36 -7.09 16.21
C ASP A 33 -11.55 -7.42 14.71
N ASP A 34 -11.60 -6.40 13.85
CA ASP A 34 -11.70 -6.63 12.40
C ASP A 34 -10.40 -7.20 11.81
N LEU A 35 -9.26 -7.09 12.51
CA LEU A 35 -7.97 -7.60 12.05
C LEU A 35 -7.93 -9.13 11.95
N GLU A 36 -8.84 -9.83 12.63
CA GLU A 36 -8.86 -11.29 12.62
C GLU A 36 -9.28 -11.88 11.27
N GLY A 37 -8.58 -12.93 10.86
CA GLY A 37 -8.94 -13.75 9.69
C GLY A 37 -8.68 -13.11 8.33
N ILE A 38 -7.84 -12.07 8.25
CA ILE A 38 -7.41 -11.50 6.96
C ILE A 38 -6.17 -12.23 6.42
N ASP A 39 -6.16 -12.49 5.12
CA ASP A 39 -5.04 -13.07 4.40
C ASP A 39 -4.04 -12.01 3.94
N GLY A 40 -4.50 -10.77 3.75
CA GLY A 40 -3.72 -9.64 3.26
C GLY A 40 -4.35 -8.30 3.64
N LEU A 41 -3.59 -7.22 3.49
CA LEU A 41 -3.97 -5.88 3.93
C LEU A 41 -3.84 -4.85 2.80
N ILE A 42 -4.81 -3.95 2.71
CA ILE A 42 -4.73 -2.73 1.92
C ILE A 42 -4.78 -1.52 2.85
N LEU A 43 -3.78 -0.64 2.72
CA LEU A 43 -3.72 0.67 3.33
C LEU A 43 -4.05 1.72 2.25
N PRO A 44 -5.27 2.28 2.23
CA PRO A 44 -5.72 3.12 1.12
C PRO A 44 -5.19 4.55 1.22
N GLY A 45 -5.37 5.31 0.14
CA GLY A 45 -5.19 6.76 0.14
C GLY A 45 -6.15 7.48 1.09
N GLY A 46 -5.84 8.75 1.41
CA GLY A 46 -6.56 9.51 2.43
C GLY A 46 -5.71 10.63 3.01
N GLU A 47 -5.81 10.85 4.31
CA GLU A 47 -4.93 11.76 5.06
C GLU A 47 -4.15 10.95 6.10
N SER A 48 -2.84 10.78 5.85
CA SER A 48 -1.99 9.89 6.64
C SER A 48 -1.90 10.26 8.12
N THR A 49 -2.00 11.54 8.47
CA THR A 49 -1.91 12.00 9.87
C THR A 49 -3.15 11.57 10.64
N VAL A 50 -4.34 11.78 10.07
CA VAL A 50 -5.63 11.37 10.62
C VAL A 50 -5.72 9.85 10.71
N GLN A 51 -5.35 9.13 9.64
CA GLN A 51 -5.31 7.67 9.66
C GLN A 51 -4.39 7.15 10.77
N GLY A 52 -3.18 7.69 10.91
CA GLY A 52 -2.24 7.31 11.97
C GLY A 52 -2.78 7.60 13.38
N GLN A 53 -3.44 8.75 13.59
CA GLN A 53 -4.10 9.07 14.85
C GLN A 53 -5.25 8.11 15.18
N LEU A 54 -6.06 7.75 14.19
CA LEU A 54 -7.17 6.81 14.36
C LEU A 54 -6.67 5.39 14.68
N LEU A 55 -5.63 4.93 13.99
CA LEU A 55 -4.99 3.63 14.26
C LEU A 55 -4.48 3.53 15.70
N ASN A 56 -3.89 4.60 16.24
CA ASN A 56 -3.47 4.65 17.64
C ASN A 56 -4.67 4.66 18.60
N LYS A 57 -5.71 5.45 18.31
CA LYS A 57 -6.92 5.53 19.17
C LYS A 57 -7.71 4.23 19.21
N LEU A 58 -7.62 3.41 18.16
CA LEU A 58 -8.31 2.12 18.04
C LEU A 58 -7.42 0.93 18.47
N ASP A 59 -6.22 1.19 19.00
CA ASP A 59 -5.24 0.18 19.39
C ASP A 59 -4.88 -0.81 18.27
N MET A 60 -4.89 -0.35 17.01
CA MET A 60 -4.61 -1.17 15.82
C MET A 60 -3.18 -1.03 15.30
N MET A 61 -2.48 0.05 15.65
CA MET A 61 -1.18 0.41 15.06
C MET A 61 -0.11 -0.68 15.26
N GLU A 62 0.07 -1.15 16.49
CA GLU A 62 1.08 -2.16 16.82
C GLU A 62 0.73 -3.53 16.24
N ASP A 63 -0.55 -3.92 16.30
CA ASP A 63 -1.01 -5.20 15.76
C ASP A 63 -0.76 -5.28 14.25
N ILE A 64 -1.13 -4.23 13.51
CA ILE A 64 -0.87 -4.14 12.06
C ILE A 64 0.64 -4.20 11.78
N ARG A 65 1.45 -3.44 12.52
CA ARG A 65 2.92 -3.47 12.39
C ARG A 65 3.48 -4.87 12.59
N CYS A 66 3.01 -5.57 13.63
CA CYS A 66 3.42 -6.94 13.94
C CYS A 66 3.02 -7.92 12.83
N MET A 67 1.77 -7.85 12.35
CA MET A 67 1.27 -8.70 11.26
C MET A 67 2.11 -8.52 9.98
N ILE A 68 2.43 -7.28 9.61
CA ILE A 68 3.24 -6.99 8.41
C ILE A 68 4.67 -7.52 8.57
N ASN A 69 5.29 -7.29 9.73
CA ASN A 69 6.63 -7.82 10.02
C ASN A 69 6.68 -9.35 10.02
N ASN A 70 5.58 -10.00 10.43
CA ASN A 70 5.40 -11.45 10.37
C ASN A 70 5.01 -11.97 8.99
N GLY A 71 4.95 -11.09 7.98
CA GLY A 71 4.85 -11.47 6.57
C GLY A 71 3.48 -11.26 5.94
N LEU A 72 2.52 -10.62 6.60
CA LEU A 72 1.22 -10.29 6.01
C LEU A 72 1.41 -9.48 4.72
N PRO A 73 0.97 -10.00 3.55
CA PRO A 73 1.01 -9.27 2.30
C PRO A 73 0.26 -7.95 2.41
N THR A 74 0.91 -6.85 2.02
CA THR A 74 0.35 -5.51 2.18
C THR A 74 0.50 -4.67 0.92
N LEU A 75 -0.60 -4.08 0.46
CA LEU A 75 -0.63 -3.07 -0.60
C LEU A 75 -0.97 -1.71 0.01
N ALA A 76 -0.12 -0.73 -0.20
CA ALA A 76 -0.27 0.61 0.34
C ALA A 76 -0.28 1.65 -0.76
N THR A 77 -1.29 2.53 -0.78
CA THR A 77 -1.49 3.54 -1.82
C THR A 77 -1.54 4.94 -1.22
N CYS A 78 -0.82 5.89 -1.83
CA CYS A 78 -0.77 7.30 -1.45
C CYS A 78 -0.54 7.54 0.05
N ALA A 79 -1.59 7.84 0.84
CA ALA A 79 -1.50 7.97 2.30
C ALA A 79 -1.04 6.68 2.98
N GLY A 80 -1.48 5.52 2.51
CA GLY A 80 -1.01 4.22 2.99
C GLY A 80 0.50 4.03 2.81
N LEU A 81 1.08 4.54 1.71
CA LEU A 81 2.54 4.51 1.51
C LEU A 81 3.25 5.32 2.60
N ILE A 82 2.70 6.48 2.98
CA ILE A 82 3.23 7.28 4.10
C ILE A 82 3.10 6.53 5.43
N LEU A 83 2.00 5.79 5.64
CA LEU A 83 1.84 4.98 6.85
C LEU A 83 2.92 3.89 6.94
N LEU A 84 3.24 3.21 5.84
CA LEU A 84 4.27 2.16 5.81
C LEU A 84 5.70 2.68 5.88
N ALA A 85 5.97 3.88 5.41
CA ALA A 85 7.32 4.43 5.30
C ALA A 85 8.04 4.45 6.66
N ARG A 86 9.27 3.93 6.68
CA ARG A 86 10.13 3.96 7.88
C ARG A 86 10.51 5.39 8.26
N HIS A 87 10.69 6.25 7.27
CA HIS A 87 11.02 7.65 7.48
C HIS A 87 10.11 8.56 6.63
N ILE A 88 9.71 9.68 7.21
CA ILE A 88 9.03 10.76 6.50
C ILE A 88 10.01 11.93 6.45
N ALA A 89 10.27 12.45 5.26
CA ALA A 89 11.17 13.60 5.12
C ALA A 89 10.60 14.82 5.88
N ASP A 90 11.45 15.51 6.62
CA ASP A 90 11.12 16.71 7.40
C ASP A 90 10.07 16.49 8.52
N ASP A 91 9.84 15.24 8.94
CA ASP A 91 8.85 14.86 9.98
C ASP A 91 9.33 13.64 10.77
N ASP A 92 9.51 13.77 12.09
CA ASP A 92 9.97 12.68 12.98
C ASP A 92 8.87 11.65 13.28
N THR A 93 7.64 11.85 12.78
CA THR A 93 6.53 10.92 12.99
C THR A 93 6.76 9.61 12.26
N VAL A 94 6.63 8.50 12.98
CA VAL A 94 6.57 7.15 12.42
C VAL A 94 5.21 6.55 12.70
N HIS A 95 4.50 6.13 11.64
CA HIS A 95 3.24 5.41 11.75
C HIS A 95 3.51 3.90 11.85
N ILE A 96 3.27 3.11 10.80
CA ILE A 96 3.52 1.66 10.81
C ILE A 96 5.02 1.38 10.65
N GLY A 97 5.69 2.03 9.70
CA GLY A 97 7.16 2.06 9.61
C GLY A 97 7.88 0.79 9.13
N THR A 98 7.18 -0.14 8.47
CA THR A 98 7.72 -1.45 8.08
C THR A 98 8.34 -1.48 6.67
N LEU A 99 8.13 -0.46 5.85
CA LEU A 99 8.72 -0.31 4.52
C LEU A 99 9.99 0.57 4.60
N PRO A 100 11.20 0.05 4.31
CA PRO A 100 12.46 0.75 4.51
C PRO A 100 12.76 1.78 3.42
N VAL A 101 11.93 2.82 3.39
CA VAL A 101 11.99 3.95 2.47
C VAL A 101 11.84 5.25 3.24
N THR A 102 12.35 6.33 2.64
CA THR A 102 12.03 7.70 3.05
C THR A 102 11.00 8.27 2.08
N VAL A 103 9.88 8.79 2.61
CA VAL A 103 8.79 9.36 1.80
C VAL A 103 8.67 10.86 2.05
N LYS A 104 8.48 11.63 0.97
CA LYS A 104 8.16 13.07 1.06
C LYS A 104 6.69 13.30 0.74
N ARG A 105 5.97 14.01 1.63
CA ARG A 105 4.54 14.32 1.48
C ARG A 105 4.30 15.41 0.43
N ASN A 106 3.19 15.34 -0.30
CA ASN A 106 2.67 16.41 -1.18
C ASN A 106 3.71 17.04 -2.12
N ALA A 107 4.59 16.21 -2.67
CA ALA A 107 5.90 16.70 -3.12
C ALA A 107 5.95 17.09 -4.61
N TYR A 108 4.85 16.94 -5.35
CA TYR A 108 4.70 17.41 -6.75
C TYR A 108 4.33 18.89 -6.88
N GLY A 109 4.18 19.62 -5.76
CA GLY A 109 3.88 21.05 -5.75
C GLY A 109 2.41 21.37 -6.05
N ARG A 110 2.00 22.63 -5.87
CA ARG A 110 0.58 23.05 -5.98
C ARG A 110 0.00 22.90 -7.38
N GLN A 111 0.81 23.13 -8.42
CA GLN A 111 0.35 23.11 -9.83
C GLN A 111 0.09 21.70 -10.35
N LEU A 112 0.84 20.69 -9.88
CA LEU A 112 0.67 19.27 -10.23
C LEU A 112 -0.01 18.51 -9.09
N SER A 113 -0.91 19.19 -8.36
CA SER A 113 -1.60 18.59 -7.23
C SER A 113 -2.45 17.38 -7.61
N SER A 114 -2.85 17.23 -8.88
CA SER A 114 -3.35 15.98 -9.44
C SER A 114 -2.95 15.85 -10.91
N PHE A 115 -2.54 14.67 -11.35
CA PHE A 115 -2.26 14.39 -12.76
C PHE A 115 -2.36 12.88 -13.05
N VAL A 116 -2.44 12.53 -14.34
CA VAL A 116 -2.39 11.14 -14.81
C VAL A 116 -1.24 11.00 -15.79
N THR A 117 -0.49 9.92 -15.68
CA THR A 117 0.56 9.57 -16.65
C THR A 117 0.62 8.06 -16.87
N ASN A 118 1.10 7.63 -18.04
CA ASN A 118 1.37 6.22 -18.31
C ASN A 118 2.86 5.98 -18.16
N ALA A 119 3.24 5.02 -17.34
CA ALA A 119 4.63 4.61 -17.18
C ALA A 119 4.72 3.11 -16.95
N ASP A 120 5.90 2.55 -17.20
CA ASP A 120 6.13 1.12 -16.99
C ASP A 120 6.36 0.81 -15.51
N ILE A 121 5.70 -0.26 -15.05
CA ILE A 121 5.90 -0.85 -13.73
C ILE A 121 6.53 -2.22 -13.93
N LYS A 122 7.63 -2.51 -13.23
CA LYS A 122 8.25 -3.85 -13.24
C LYS A 122 7.20 -4.92 -12.90
N HIS A 123 7.27 -6.04 -13.61
CA HIS A 123 6.36 -7.20 -13.50
C HIS A 123 4.92 -6.97 -13.99
N ILE A 124 4.55 -5.75 -14.39
CA ILE A 124 3.19 -5.40 -14.86
C ILE A 124 3.20 -4.84 -16.30
N GLY A 125 4.20 -4.02 -16.64
CA GLY A 125 4.29 -3.28 -17.90
C GLY A 125 3.67 -1.89 -17.82
N ASN A 126 3.31 -1.33 -18.97
CA ASN A 126 2.78 0.03 -19.07
C ASN A 126 1.43 0.14 -18.34
N TYR A 127 1.28 1.13 -17.46
CA TYR A 127 0.12 1.29 -16.59
C TYR A 127 -0.29 2.76 -16.41
N PRO A 128 -1.61 3.08 -16.42
CA PRO A 128 -2.11 4.43 -16.15
C PRO A 128 -2.06 4.76 -14.65
N MET A 129 -1.21 5.70 -14.25
CA MET A 129 -1.01 6.10 -12.86
C MET A 129 -1.77 7.40 -12.56
N THR A 130 -2.72 7.34 -11.63
CA THR A 130 -3.48 8.52 -11.16
C THR A 130 -2.86 9.07 -9.87
N PHE A 131 -2.27 10.26 -9.94
CA PHE A 131 -1.65 10.95 -8.81
C PHE A 131 -2.60 12.01 -8.26
N ILE A 132 -2.86 11.99 -6.95
CA ILE A 132 -3.66 13.01 -6.25
C ILE A 132 -2.92 13.39 -4.96
N ARG A 133 -2.43 14.62 -4.92
CA ARG A 133 -1.56 15.21 -3.89
C ARG A 133 -0.47 14.23 -3.47
N ALA A 134 0.11 13.57 -4.46
CA ALA A 134 0.89 12.37 -4.25
C ALA A 134 2.17 12.64 -3.44
N PRO A 135 2.56 11.70 -2.56
CA PRO A 135 3.92 11.65 -2.07
C PRO A 135 4.88 11.15 -3.17
N TYR A 136 6.17 11.11 -2.88
CA TYR A 136 7.11 10.24 -3.59
C TYR A 136 8.08 9.59 -2.61
N ILE A 137 8.75 8.52 -3.05
CA ILE A 137 9.83 7.88 -2.32
C ILE A 137 11.14 8.59 -2.67
N ASP A 138 11.75 9.23 -1.68
CA ASP A 138 12.98 10.02 -1.81
C ASP A 138 14.23 9.13 -1.84
N SER A 139 14.24 8.11 -0.99
CA SER A 139 15.31 7.12 -0.94
C SER A 139 14.81 5.77 -0.46
N VAL A 140 15.54 4.72 -0.83
CA VAL A 140 15.26 3.33 -0.47
C VAL A 140 16.49 2.72 0.21
N SER A 141 16.27 1.82 1.16
CA SER A 141 17.36 1.02 1.74
C SER A 141 17.64 -0.23 0.90
N ASP A 142 18.72 -0.94 1.23
CA ASP A 142 19.03 -2.24 0.64
C ASP A 142 17.86 -3.24 0.76
N GLY A 143 17.68 -4.04 -0.28
CA GLY A 143 16.61 -5.05 -0.36
C GLY A 143 15.24 -4.51 -0.80
N VAL A 144 15.09 -3.20 -0.99
CA VAL A 144 13.91 -2.62 -1.63
C VAL A 144 14.07 -2.66 -3.14
N GLU A 145 13.10 -3.25 -3.82
CA GLU A 145 13.02 -3.20 -5.27
C GLU A 145 12.23 -1.96 -5.71
N VAL A 146 12.87 -1.07 -6.46
CA VAL A 146 12.17 0.01 -7.17
C VAL A 146 11.40 -0.59 -8.33
N LEU A 147 10.07 -0.43 -8.32
CA LEU A 147 9.16 -0.97 -9.33
C LEU A 147 8.89 0.04 -10.46
N ALA A 148 8.80 1.32 -10.15
CA ALA A 148 8.55 2.37 -11.15
C ALA A 148 9.07 3.74 -10.71
N THR A 149 9.44 4.54 -11.70
CA THR A 149 9.90 5.93 -11.56
C THR A 149 9.16 6.84 -12.55
N VAL A 150 8.80 8.03 -12.12
CA VAL A 150 8.16 9.08 -12.95
C VAL A 150 8.86 10.40 -12.62
N ASP A 151 9.32 11.12 -13.65
CA ASP A 151 10.06 12.40 -13.50
C ASP A 151 11.19 12.32 -12.46
N ASP A 152 12.03 11.29 -12.59
CA ASP A 152 13.15 10.96 -11.70
C ASP A 152 12.77 10.70 -10.23
N ARG A 153 11.48 10.49 -9.94
CA ARG A 153 10.97 10.18 -8.60
C ARG A 153 10.49 8.75 -8.54
N ILE A 154 10.82 8.06 -7.44
CA ILE A 154 10.35 6.70 -7.19
C ILE A 154 8.87 6.78 -6.77
N VAL A 155 8.00 6.10 -7.52
CA VAL A 155 6.54 6.13 -7.31
C VAL A 155 5.96 4.77 -6.97
N ALA A 156 6.73 3.70 -7.13
CA ALA A 156 6.35 2.36 -6.70
C ALA A 156 7.59 1.59 -6.22
N ALA A 157 7.47 0.94 -5.07
CA ALA A 157 8.52 0.11 -4.50
C ALA A 157 7.94 -1.15 -3.84
N ARG A 158 8.74 -2.21 -3.80
CA ARG A 158 8.43 -3.47 -3.12
C ARG A 158 9.51 -3.81 -2.12
N TYR A 159 9.10 -4.28 -0.95
CA TYR A 159 9.99 -4.87 0.05
C TYR A 159 9.33 -6.10 0.66
N LYS A 160 9.94 -7.27 0.47
CA LYS A 160 9.34 -8.56 0.85
C LYS A 160 7.91 -8.68 0.29
N ASN A 161 6.90 -8.77 1.16
CA ASN A 161 5.49 -8.90 0.82
C ASN A 161 4.73 -7.57 0.84
N GLN A 162 5.44 -6.44 0.90
CA GLN A 162 4.86 -5.09 0.93
C GLN A 162 5.06 -4.42 -0.43
N ILE A 163 3.99 -3.81 -0.97
CA ILE A 163 4.01 -2.92 -2.12
C ILE A 163 3.58 -1.53 -1.65
N GLY A 164 4.38 -0.50 -1.92
CA GLY A 164 4.05 0.89 -1.67
C GLY A 164 3.96 1.68 -2.98
N LEU A 165 2.84 2.37 -3.19
CA LEU A 165 2.54 3.16 -4.39
C LEU A 165 2.22 4.60 -4.02
N ALA A 166 2.78 5.55 -4.77
CA ALA A 166 2.51 6.98 -4.63
C ALA A 166 1.19 7.41 -5.31
N PHE A 167 0.63 6.55 -6.16
CA PHE A 167 -0.56 6.81 -6.96
C PHE A 167 -1.72 5.89 -6.54
N HIS A 168 -2.87 6.11 -7.18
CA HIS A 168 -4.16 5.48 -6.86
C HIS A 168 -4.56 4.47 -7.96
N PRO A 169 -4.15 3.20 -7.87
CA PRO A 169 -4.57 2.16 -8.82
C PRO A 169 -6.08 1.91 -8.80
N GLU A 170 -6.73 2.14 -7.66
CA GLU A 170 -8.17 1.95 -7.43
C GLU A 170 -9.06 2.95 -8.18
N LEU A 171 -8.49 4.04 -8.69
CA LEU A 171 -9.20 5.06 -9.47
C LEU A 171 -9.12 4.82 -10.99
N THR A 172 -8.70 3.62 -11.39
CA THR A 172 -8.62 3.19 -12.79
C THR A 172 -9.48 1.95 -12.98
N ASN A 173 -9.79 1.53 -14.21
CA ASN A 173 -10.42 0.22 -14.46
C ASN A 173 -9.39 -0.91 -14.64
N ASP A 174 -8.11 -0.62 -14.41
CA ASP A 174 -7.02 -1.55 -14.65
C ASP A 174 -6.68 -2.32 -13.37
N THR A 175 -7.01 -3.61 -13.34
CA THR A 175 -6.90 -4.46 -12.15
C THR A 175 -5.51 -5.04 -11.93
N ARG A 176 -4.56 -4.83 -12.87
CA ARG A 176 -3.29 -5.57 -12.90
C ARG A 176 -2.42 -5.38 -11.64
N ILE A 177 -2.53 -4.24 -10.96
CA ILE A 177 -1.83 -4.01 -9.68
C ILE A 177 -2.43 -4.86 -8.55
N HIS A 178 -3.76 -4.91 -8.44
CA HIS A 178 -4.45 -5.74 -7.45
C HIS A 178 -4.25 -7.23 -7.75
N GLU A 179 -4.30 -7.63 -9.03
CA GLU A 179 -3.96 -8.99 -9.46
C GLU A 179 -2.52 -9.36 -9.09
N TYR A 180 -1.56 -8.48 -9.34
CA TYR A 180 -0.17 -8.68 -8.95
C TYR A 180 -0.04 -8.86 -7.42
N PHE A 181 -0.69 -7.99 -6.64
CA PHE A 181 -0.74 -8.11 -5.18
C PHE A 181 -1.32 -9.47 -4.72
N LEU A 182 -2.45 -9.90 -5.29
CA LEU A 182 -3.10 -11.18 -4.96
C LEU A 182 -2.24 -12.37 -5.38
N SER A 183 -1.55 -12.30 -6.52
CA SER A 183 -0.65 -13.36 -7.00
C SER A 183 0.53 -13.60 -6.06
N MET A 184 1.03 -12.56 -5.40
CA MET A 184 2.10 -12.69 -4.39
C MET A 184 1.67 -13.55 -3.21
N MET A 185 0.37 -13.51 -2.87
CA MET A 185 -0.20 -14.28 -1.76
C MET A 185 -0.35 -15.76 -2.12
N GLN A 186 -0.83 -16.05 -3.34
CA GLN A 186 -0.98 -17.42 -3.84
C GLN A 186 0.37 -18.13 -3.94
N ASN A 187 1.40 -17.42 -4.39
CA ASN A 187 2.75 -17.96 -4.48
C ASN A 187 3.35 -18.26 -3.09
N ALA A 188 3.08 -17.43 -2.09
CA ALA A 188 3.49 -17.69 -0.71
C ALA A 188 2.81 -18.94 -0.13
N GLN A 189 1.50 -19.11 -0.36
CA GLN A 189 0.76 -20.30 0.08
C GLN A 189 1.26 -21.58 -0.60
N ASN A 190 1.52 -21.52 -1.90
CA ASN A 190 2.03 -22.66 -2.67
C ASN A 190 3.45 -23.08 -2.24
N LEU A 191 4.30 -22.12 -1.86
CA LEU A 191 5.64 -22.42 -1.34
C LEU A 191 5.57 -23.09 0.03
N SER A 192 4.69 -22.60 0.92
CA SER A 192 4.46 -23.21 2.23
C SER A 192 3.97 -24.66 2.11
N LEU A 193 3.02 -24.95 1.22
CA LEU A 193 2.49 -26.30 0.98
C LEU A 193 3.56 -27.29 0.48
N LYS A 194 4.52 -26.84 -0.33
CA LYS A 194 5.61 -27.69 -0.84
C LYS A 194 6.69 -28.02 0.19
N ILE A 195 6.81 -27.24 1.26
CA ILE A 195 7.82 -27.49 2.32
C ILE A 195 7.32 -28.54 3.33
N VAL A 196 5.99 -28.70 3.45
CA VAL A 196 5.36 -29.67 4.38
C VAL A 196 5.02 -31.01 3.72
N SER A 197 5.32 -31.18 2.42
CA SER A 197 5.12 -32.40 1.64
C SER A 197 6.44 -33.09 1.33
#